data_AF-A0A1M6VR07-F1
#
_entry.id   AF-A0A1M6VR07-F1
#
_cell.length_a   1.000
_cell.length_b   1.000
_cell.length_c   1.000
_cell.angle_alpha   90.00
_cell.angle_beta   90.00
_cell.angle_gamma   90.00
#
_symmetry.space_group_name_H-M   'P 1'
#
loop_
_entity.id
_entity.type
_entity.pdbx_description
1 polymer ?
#
loop_
_entity_poly.entity_id
_entity_poly.type
_entity_poly.pdbx_seq_one_letter_code
_entity_poly.pdbx_strand_id
1 'polypeptide(L)'
;MTALDAPPRLAPYTWALQVEADAAYPTGTDLDEPDTSGRLILLHDPAGQDAWEGTFRLVCFVQARLEREQLGDEMFPEVSWSWLTEALEGSRAEYVALGGTVTQTSSVRFGDIAGPARDDDVEIRASWTPVGDASGPDLSRHADAFCQLVAVAAGLPPVGTVPLGRRTV
;
A
#
# COMPACT_ATOMS: atom_id res chain seq x y z
N MET A 1 -4.15 33.11 -20.53
CA MET A 1 -4.45 32.40 -19.28
C MET A 1 -5.36 31.24 -19.65
N THR A 2 -4.81 30.05 -19.84
CA THR A 2 -5.60 28.88 -20.21
C THR A 2 -6.16 28.29 -18.92
N ALA A 3 -7.49 28.28 -18.80
CA ALA A 3 -8.14 27.59 -17.69
C ALA A 3 -7.86 26.09 -17.85
N LEU A 4 -7.30 25.47 -16.82
CA LEU A 4 -7.29 24.02 -16.69
C LEU A 4 -8.65 23.64 -16.10
N ASP A 5 -9.35 22.72 -16.76
CA ASP A 5 -10.55 22.13 -16.16
C ASP A 5 -10.14 21.46 -14.84
N ALA A 6 -10.98 21.63 -13.82
CA ALA A 6 -10.79 20.89 -12.58
C ALA A 6 -10.79 19.40 -12.91
N PRO A 7 -9.86 18.60 -12.34
CA PRO A 7 -9.82 17.17 -12.60
C PRO A 7 -11.21 16.56 -12.39
N PRO A 8 -11.68 15.70 -13.32
CA PRO A 8 -12.99 15.09 -13.16
C PRO A 8 -13.03 14.30 -11.85
N ARG A 9 -14.11 14.46 -11.09
CA ARG A 9 -14.36 13.61 -9.91
C ARG A 9 -14.47 12.17 -10.40
N LEU A 10 -13.60 11.30 -9.89
CA LEU A 10 -13.57 9.88 -10.26
C LEU A 10 -14.86 9.13 -9.87
N ALA A 11 -15.56 9.59 -8.84
CA ALA A 11 -16.80 8.99 -8.34
C ALA A 11 -17.72 10.02 -7.64
N PRO A 12 -19.04 9.76 -7.60
CA PRO A 12 -19.98 10.52 -6.77
C PRO A 12 -19.70 10.37 -5.28
N TYR A 13 -19.34 9.16 -4.82
CA TYR A 13 -19.05 8.86 -3.43
C TYR A 13 -17.60 8.39 -3.27
N THR A 14 -16.93 8.90 -2.24
CA THR A 14 -15.53 8.60 -1.97
C THR A 14 -15.27 8.55 -0.48
N TRP A 15 -14.44 7.60 -0.06
CA TRP A 15 -13.93 7.50 1.31
C TRP A 15 -12.44 7.14 1.26
N ALA A 16 -11.66 7.56 2.25
CA ALA A 16 -10.23 7.26 2.29
C ALA A 16 -9.74 7.00 3.72
N LEU A 17 -8.74 6.12 3.83
CA LEU A 17 -8.00 5.78 5.04
C LEU A 17 -6.51 5.94 4.76
N GLN A 18 -5.76 6.42 5.75
CA GLN A 18 -4.31 6.43 5.75
C GLN A 18 -3.80 5.66 6.97
N VAL A 19 -2.73 4.90 6.79
CA VAL A 19 -2.03 4.13 7.81
C VAL A 19 -0.55 4.45 7.69
N GLU A 20 0.11 4.65 8.82
CA GLU A 20 1.55 4.85 8.91
C GLU A 20 2.10 3.81 9.87
N ALA A 21 3.27 3.27 9.53
CA ALA A 21 3.91 2.22 10.29
C ALA A 21 5.42 2.47 10.34
N ASP A 22 5.99 2.18 11.50
CA ASP A 22 7.42 2.24 11.70
C ASP A 22 7.87 1.06 12.57
N ALA A 23 8.77 0.24 12.02
CA ALA A 23 9.27 -0.96 12.67
C ALA A 23 10.42 -0.67 13.66
N ALA A 24 11.09 0.48 13.53
CA ALA A 24 12.25 0.83 14.35
C ALA A 24 11.87 1.53 15.65
N TYR A 25 10.66 2.08 15.75
CA TYR A 25 10.23 2.88 16.90
C TYR A 25 9.07 2.25 17.70
N PRO A 26 8.99 2.51 19.02
CA PRO A 26 7.85 2.11 19.82
C PRO A 26 6.54 2.70 19.28
N THR A 27 5.45 1.94 19.41
CA THR A 27 4.09 2.39 19.07
C THR A 27 3.76 3.72 19.73
N GLY A 28 3.31 4.70 18.94
CA GLY A 28 2.94 6.04 19.42
C GLY A 28 4.08 7.06 19.44
N THR A 29 5.26 6.71 18.90
CA THR A 29 6.29 7.69 18.57
C THR A 29 5.82 8.49 17.35
N ASP A 30 5.67 9.80 17.50
CA ASP A 30 5.38 10.72 16.38
C ASP A 30 6.70 11.04 15.67
N LEU A 31 6.79 10.68 14.39
CA LEU A 31 7.96 10.87 13.55
C LEU A 31 7.60 11.84 12.43
N ASP A 32 8.52 12.76 12.13
CA ASP A 32 8.31 13.73 11.05
C ASP A 32 8.16 13.05 9.66
N GLU A 33 8.75 11.86 9.49
CA GLU A 33 8.68 11.07 8.25
C GLU A 33 8.64 9.57 8.60
N PRO A 34 7.48 8.88 8.43
CA PRO A 34 7.36 7.46 8.74
C PRO A 34 8.05 6.59 7.68
N ASP A 35 8.73 5.52 8.11
CA ASP A 35 9.41 4.59 7.20
C ASP A 35 8.43 3.84 6.25
N THR A 36 7.15 3.73 6.62
CA THR A 36 6.11 3.16 5.76
C THR A 36 4.80 3.91 5.89
N SER A 37 4.16 4.18 4.77
CA SER A 37 2.82 4.76 4.70
C SER A 37 1.96 4.03 3.68
N GLY A 38 0.66 3.98 3.97
CA GLY A 38 -0.35 3.42 3.10
C GLY A 38 -1.57 4.31 3.05
N ARG A 39 -2.20 4.41 1.88
CA ARG A 39 -3.51 5.00 1.69
C ARG A 39 -4.41 4.05 0.92
N LEU A 40 -5.65 3.88 1.41
CA LEU A 40 -6.71 3.16 0.71
C LEU A 40 -7.85 4.12 0.42
N ILE A 41 -8.31 4.15 -0.82
CA ILE A 41 -9.41 4.98 -1.29
C ILE A 41 -10.51 4.06 -1.82
N LEU A 42 -11.72 4.23 -1.30
CA LEU A 42 -12.93 3.59 -1.78
C LEU A 42 -13.70 4.58 -2.64
N LEU A 43 -13.98 4.19 -3.88
CA LEU A 43 -14.84 4.89 -4.82
C LEU A 43 -16.13 4.10 -5.00
N HIS A 44 -17.25 4.80 -5.06
CA HIS A 44 -18.55 4.19 -5.33
C HIS A 44 -19.36 5.05 -6.30
N ASP A 45 -19.83 4.39 -7.36
CA ASP A 45 -20.76 4.91 -8.34
C ASP A 45 -21.95 3.95 -8.45
N PRO A 46 -23.15 4.30 -7.94
CA PRO A 46 -24.31 3.44 -8.00
C PRO A 46 -24.77 3.10 -9.43
N ALA A 47 -24.38 3.91 -10.42
CA ALA A 47 -24.68 3.64 -11.82
C ALA A 47 -23.70 2.61 -12.44
N GLY A 48 -22.60 2.31 -11.76
CA GLY A 48 -21.51 1.49 -12.26
C GLY A 48 -20.61 2.23 -13.24
N GLN A 49 -19.39 1.74 -13.41
CA GLN A 49 -18.48 2.19 -14.47
C GLN A 49 -17.89 0.97 -15.19
N ASP A 50 -17.94 0.97 -16.52
CA ASP A 50 -17.44 -0.15 -17.34
C ASP A 50 -15.97 -0.48 -17.02
N ALA A 51 -15.15 0.56 -16.82
CA ALA A 51 -13.73 0.42 -16.46
C ALA A 51 -13.49 -0.20 -15.09
N TRP A 52 -14.51 -0.22 -14.21
CA TRP A 52 -14.43 -0.85 -12.90
C TRP A 52 -15.00 -2.27 -12.92
N GLU A 53 -15.75 -2.68 -13.93
CA GLU A 53 -16.47 -3.95 -13.91
C GLU A 53 -17.37 -4.09 -12.66
N GLY A 54 -17.94 -2.97 -12.17
CA GLY A 54 -18.73 -2.93 -10.95
C GLY A 54 -19.12 -1.51 -10.51
N THR A 55 -19.74 -1.41 -9.34
CA THR A 55 -20.15 -0.13 -8.72
C THR A 55 -19.13 0.43 -7.75
N PHE A 56 -18.16 -0.39 -7.31
CA PHE A 56 -17.09 0.00 -6.39
C PHE A 56 -15.72 -0.09 -7.06
N ARG A 57 -14.78 0.74 -6.59
CA ARG A 57 -13.36 0.62 -6.94
C ARG A 57 -12.52 0.97 -5.73
N LEU A 58 -11.59 0.09 -5.38
CA LEU A 58 -10.56 0.36 -4.38
C LEU A 58 -9.29 0.80 -5.10
N VAL A 59 -8.62 1.82 -4.56
CA VAL A 59 -7.33 2.31 -5.03
C VAL A 59 -6.41 2.41 -3.83
N CYS A 60 -5.24 1.77 -3.88
CA CYS A 60 -4.25 1.86 -2.82
C CYS A 60 -2.94 2.46 -3.30
N PHE A 61 -2.27 3.13 -2.36
CA PHE A 61 -0.91 3.65 -2.49
C PHE A 61 -0.17 3.19 -1.25
N VAL A 62 0.90 2.42 -1.40
CA VAL A 62 1.76 2.00 -0.28
C VAL A 62 3.17 2.40 -0.63
N GLN A 63 3.83 3.14 0.25
CA GLN A 63 5.23 3.50 0.12
C GLN A 63 5.97 2.97 1.35
N ALA A 64 7.09 2.32 1.12
CA ALA A 64 7.95 1.80 2.18
C ALA A 64 9.41 2.01 1.83
N ARG A 65 10.20 2.34 2.84
CA ARG A 65 11.65 2.43 2.73
C ARG A 65 12.27 1.05 2.60
N LEU A 66 13.23 0.90 1.70
CA LEU A 66 13.94 -0.36 1.46
C LEU A 66 15.23 -0.43 2.27
N GLU A 67 15.52 -1.64 2.77
CA GLU A 67 16.83 -1.93 3.35
C GLU A 67 17.88 -2.12 2.24
N ARG A 68 19.14 -1.75 2.52
CA ARG A 68 20.22 -1.76 1.51
C ARG A 68 20.45 -3.12 0.84
N GLU A 69 20.07 -4.21 1.49
CA GLU A 69 20.24 -5.58 0.99
C GLU A 69 19.20 -5.98 -0.05
N GLN A 70 18.08 -5.25 -0.17
CA GLN A 70 16.99 -5.52 -1.10
C GLN A 70 17.24 -4.95 -2.51
N LEU A 71 18.37 -4.26 -2.72
CA LEU A 71 18.65 -3.50 -3.93
C LEU A 71 19.32 -4.33 -5.02
N GLY A 72 18.78 -4.23 -6.24
CA GLY A 72 19.32 -4.91 -7.42
C GLY A 72 18.74 -6.30 -7.68
N ASP A 73 17.75 -6.73 -6.89
CA ASP A 73 16.95 -7.90 -7.21
C ASP A 73 15.92 -7.55 -8.29
N GLU A 74 16.14 -8.06 -9.50
CA GLU A 74 15.25 -7.87 -10.65
C GLU A 74 13.84 -8.43 -10.38
N MET A 75 13.70 -9.37 -9.44
CA MET A 75 12.42 -9.97 -9.05
C MET A 75 11.68 -9.16 -7.99
N PHE A 76 12.32 -8.19 -7.34
CA PHE A 76 11.70 -7.46 -6.24
C PHE A 76 10.36 -6.81 -6.60
N PRO A 77 10.16 -6.20 -7.80
CA PRO A 77 8.83 -5.70 -8.18
C PRO A 77 7.75 -6.79 -8.20
N GLU A 78 8.08 -8.01 -8.63
CA GLU A 78 7.15 -9.15 -8.63
C GLU A 78 6.83 -9.63 -7.22
N VAL A 79 7.85 -9.68 -6.35
CA VAL A 79 7.69 -10.02 -4.93
C VAL A 79 6.86 -8.96 -4.21
N SER A 80 7.13 -7.68 -4.41
CA SER A 80 6.33 -6.59 -3.84
C SER A 80 4.89 -6.62 -4.33
N TRP A 81 4.67 -6.99 -5.59
CA TRP A 81 3.32 -7.19 -6.12
C TRP A 81 2.63 -8.39 -5.44
N SER A 82 3.37 -9.46 -5.16
CA SER A 82 2.82 -10.66 -4.52
C SER A 82 2.28 -10.36 -3.12
N TRP A 83 2.89 -9.43 -2.38
CA TRP A 83 2.39 -9.00 -1.06
C TRP A 83 0.93 -8.55 -1.10
N LEU A 84 0.52 -7.82 -2.14
CA LEU A 84 -0.87 -7.39 -2.30
C LEU A 84 -1.78 -8.58 -2.62
N THR A 85 -1.39 -9.43 -3.57
CA THR A 85 -2.22 -10.57 -3.97
C THR A 85 -2.38 -11.60 -2.85
N GLU A 86 -1.31 -11.85 -2.09
CA GLU A 86 -1.31 -12.73 -0.93
C GLU A 86 -2.15 -12.17 0.22
N ALA A 87 -2.09 -10.85 0.47
CA ALA A 87 -2.92 -10.22 1.49
C ALA A 87 -4.42 -10.25 1.14
N LEU A 88 -4.76 -10.06 -0.14
CA LEU A 88 -6.14 -10.20 -0.64
C LEU A 88 -6.63 -11.65 -0.48
N GLU A 89 -5.81 -12.63 -0.88
CA GLU A 89 -6.12 -14.05 -0.74
C GLU A 89 -6.27 -14.47 0.73
N GLY A 90 -5.31 -14.11 1.58
CA GLY A 90 -5.29 -14.44 3.01
C GLY A 90 -6.49 -13.86 3.77
N SER A 91 -6.96 -12.68 3.36
CA SER A 91 -8.16 -12.04 3.92
C SER A 91 -9.47 -12.56 3.30
N ARG A 92 -9.38 -13.41 2.26
CA ARG A 92 -10.49 -13.89 1.43
C ARG A 92 -11.28 -12.73 0.83
N ALA A 93 -10.57 -11.70 0.39
CA ALA A 93 -11.13 -10.51 -0.19
C ALA A 93 -11.28 -10.75 -1.70
N GLU A 94 -12.45 -11.21 -2.14
CA GLU A 94 -12.69 -11.54 -3.55
C GLU A 94 -12.68 -10.28 -4.43
N TYR A 95 -12.00 -10.34 -5.57
CA TYR A 95 -11.81 -9.20 -6.45
C TYR A 95 -11.79 -9.56 -7.93
N VAL A 96 -12.04 -8.54 -8.77
CA VAL A 96 -11.80 -8.54 -10.22
C VAL A 96 -11.05 -7.27 -10.63
N ALA A 97 -10.64 -7.21 -11.90
CA ALA A 97 -10.00 -6.04 -12.51
C ALA A 97 -8.82 -5.47 -11.68
N LEU A 98 -8.05 -6.35 -11.02
CA LEU A 98 -6.84 -5.99 -10.28
C LEU A 98 -5.76 -5.56 -11.26
N GLY A 99 -5.17 -4.41 -11.00
CA GLY A 99 -4.02 -3.91 -11.75
C GLY A 99 -3.30 -2.80 -11.00
N GLY A 100 -2.06 -2.54 -11.38
CA GLY A 100 -1.21 -1.59 -10.67
C GLY A 100 0.21 -1.54 -11.19
N THR A 101 1.05 -0.84 -10.44
CA THR A 101 2.47 -0.67 -10.70
C THR A 101 3.24 -0.77 -9.39
N VAL A 102 4.44 -1.34 -9.47
CA VAL A 102 5.46 -1.25 -8.42
C VAL A 102 6.60 -0.38 -8.96
N THR A 103 6.97 0.65 -8.22
CA THR A 103 8.06 1.56 -8.57
C THR A 103 9.13 1.49 -7.50
N GLN A 104 10.38 1.26 -7.89
CA GLN A 104 11.53 1.43 -7.01
C GLN A 104 12.22 2.76 -7.32
N THR A 105 12.55 3.50 -6.26
CA THR A 105 13.32 4.74 -6.36
C THR A 105 14.61 4.57 -5.57
N SER A 106 15.75 4.93 -6.17
CA SER A 106 17.07 4.92 -5.53
C SER A 106 17.67 6.32 -5.60
N SER A 107 17.78 6.98 -4.46
CA SER A 107 18.32 8.32 -4.32
C SER A 107 19.72 8.28 -3.70
N VAL A 108 20.74 8.66 -4.47
CA VAL A 108 22.12 8.81 -3.97
C VAL A 108 22.43 10.29 -3.82
N ARG A 109 22.87 10.71 -2.63
CA ARG A 109 23.18 12.10 -2.31
C ARG A 109 24.68 12.35 -2.49
N PHE A 110 25.02 13.50 -3.08
CA PHE A 110 26.41 13.93 -3.31
C PHE A 110 26.62 15.35 -2.77
N GLY A 111 27.83 15.65 -2.30
CA GLY A 111 28.17 16.95 -1.73
C GLY A 111 27.62 17.13 -0.30
N ASP A 112 27.23 18.36 0.04
CA ASP A 112 26.81 18.76 1.40
C ASP A 112 25.29 18.68 1.59
N ILE A 113 24.67 17.60 1.09
CA ILE A 113 23.25 17.33 1.29
C ILE A 113 23.09 16.51 2.57
N ALA A 114 22.35 17.04 3.53
CA ALA A 114 22.07 16.35 4.79
C ALA A 114 21.24 15.07 4.59
N GLY A 115 21.42 14.11 5.50
CA GLY A 115 20.72 12.82 5.50
C GLY A 115 21.57 11.65 5.00
N PRO A 116 20.95 10.47 4.82
CA PRO A 116 21.65 9.26 4.41
C PRO A 116 22.27 9.41 3.02
N ALA A 117 23.51 8.93 2.84
CA ALA A 117 24.23 8.98 1.57
C ALA A 117 23.46 8.29 0.41
N ARG A 118 22.64 7.30 0.75
CA ARG A 118 21.72 6.63 -0.16
C ARG A 118 20.43 6.31 0.57
N ASP A 119 19.33 6.39 -0.17
CA ASP A 119 17.97 6.17 0.30
C ASP A 119 17.15 5.55 -0.81
N ASP A 120 16.47 4.46 -0.50
CA ASP A 120 15.77 3.67 -1.49
C ASP A 120 14.36 3.37 -0.99
N ASP A 121 13.38 3.45 -1.89
CA ASP A 121 11.97 3.33 -1.58
C ASP A 121 11.27 2.43 -2.60
N VAL A 122 10.27 1.70 -2.14
CA VAL A 122 9.27 1.04 -3.00
C VAL A 122 7.93 1.73 -2.86
N GLU A 123 7.27 1.93 -4.00
CA GLU A 123 5.90 2.41 -4.07
C GLU A 123 5.04 1.41 -4.84
N ILE A 124 3.96 0.94 -4.21
CA ILE A 124 2.93 0.10 -4.81
C ILE A 124 1.70 0.97 -5.03
N ARG A 125 1.28 1.10 -6.28
CA ARG A 125 0.00 1.72 -6.66
C ARG A 125 -0.87 0.65 -7.28
N ALA A 126 -2.01 0.35 -6.68
CA ALA A 126 -2.89 -0.68 -7.20
C ALA A 126 -4.35 -0.23 -7.14
N SER A 127 -5.17 -0.88 -7.94
CA SER A 127 -6.61 -0.75 -7.85
C SER A 127 -7.29 -2.04 -8.27
N TRP A 128 -8.42 -2.32 -7.65
CA TRP A 128 -9.22 -3.51 -7.91
C TRP A 128 -10.68 -3.23 -7.61
N THR A 129 -11.54 -4.11 -8.10
CA THR A 129 -12.97 -4.05 -7.88
C THR A 129 -13.36 -5.17 -6.92
N PRO A 130 -13.92 -4.84 -5.74
CA PRO A 130 -14.32 -5.86 -4.79
C PRO A 130 -15.57 -6.60 -5.29
N VAL A 131 -15.58 -7.92 -5.16
CA VAL A 131 -16.72 -8.78 -5.51
C VAL A 131 -17.48 -9.16 -4.23
N GLY A 132 -18.80 -9.23 -4.34
CA GLY A 132 -19.68 -9.56 -3.21
C GLY A 132 -20.87 -10.38 -3.63
N ASP A 133 -21.71 -10.69 -2.64
CA ASP A 133 -22.98 -11.38 -2.86
C ASP A 133 -24.13 -10.39 -3.10
N ALA A 134 -25.38 -10.86 -3.01
CA ALA A 134 -26.57 -10.04 -3.18
C ALA A 134 -26.66 -8.82 -2.23
N SER A 135 -25.90 -8.82 -1.13
CA SER A 135 -25.82 -7.74 -0.14
C SER A 135 -24.71 -6.72 -0.46
N GLY A 136 -23.86 -7.01 -1.45
CA GLY A 136 -22.68 -6.22 -1.81
C GLY A 136 -21.36 -6.83 -1.30
N PRO A 137 -20.21 -6.20 -1.62
CA PRO A 137 -18.89 -6.68 -1.20
C PRO A 137 -18.64 -6.48 0.30
N ASP A 138 -17.95 -7.44 0.91
CA ASP A 138 -17.43 -7.31 2.27
C ASP A 138 -16.15 -6.46 2.27
N LEU A 139 -16.34 -5.14 2.33
CA LEU A 139 -15.24 -4.17 2.29
C LEU A 139 -14.28 -4.30 3.48
N SER A 140 -14.69 -4.93 4.59
CA SER A 140 -13.81 -5.13 5.75
C SER A 140 -12.63 -6.04 5.41
N ARG A 141 -12.86 -7.09 4.60
CA ARG A 141 -11.80 -8.01 4.14
C ARG A 141 -10.76 -7.31 3.27
N HIS A 142 -11.19 -6.36 2.45
CA HIS A 142 -10.27 -5.57 1.63
C HIS A 142 -9.48 -4.57 2.47
N ALA A 143 -10.09 -4.00 3.52
CA ALA A 143 -9.38 -3.16 4.48
C ALA A 143 -8.35 -3.97 5.27
N ASP A 144 -8.69 -5.18 5.71
CA ASP A 144 -7.77 -6.11 6.38
C ASP A 144 -6.59 -6.49 5.47
N ALA A 145 -6.86 -6.81 4.21
CA ALA A 145 -5.82 -7.08 3.20
C ALA A 145 -4.89 -5.88 3.01
N PHE A 146 -5.45 -4.67 2.95
CA PHE A 146 -4.65 -3.45 2.86
C PHE A 146 -3.77 -3.24 4.10
N CYS A 147 -4.31 -3.45 5.31
CA CYS A 147 -3.52 -3.37 6.54
C CYS A 147 -2.40 -4.43 6.58
N GLN A 148 -2.67 -5.65 6.11
CA GLN A 148 -1.65 -6.70 5.98
C GLN A 148 -0.56 -6.31 4.98
N LEU A 149 -0.93 -5.76 3.81
CA LEU A 149 0.03 -5.24 2.85
C LEU A 149 0.95 -4.19 3.46
N VAL A 150 0.38 -3.20 4.17
CA VAL A 150 1.17 -2.16 4.84
C VAL A 150 2.09 -2.76 5.91
N ALA A 151 1.60 -3.73 6.68
CA ALA A 151 2.43 -4.40 7.70
C ALA A 151 3.59 -5.19 7.08
N VAL A 152 3.36 -5.92 5.98
CA VAL A 152 4.40 -6.65 5.25
C VAL A 152 5.42 -5.68 4.66
N ALA A 153 4.96 -4.59 4.03
CA ALA A 153 5.84 -3.57 3.47
C ALA A 153 6.69 -2.88 4.55
N ALA A 154 6.14 -2.68 5.74
CA ALA A 154 6.86 -2.15 6.91
C ALA A 154 7.80 -3.16 7.58
N GLY A 155 7.86 -4.41 7.11
CA GLY A 155 8.65 -5.48 7.73
C GLY A 155 8.13 -5.91 9.12
N LEU A 156 6.87 -5.60 9.44
CA LEU A 156 6.27 -5.99 10.71
C LEU A 156 6.02 -7.49 10.75
N PRO A 157 6.29 -8.16 11.88
CA PRO A 157 6.06 -9.58 12.00
C PRO A 157 4.55 -9.88 12.02
N PRO A 158 4.10 -11.07 11.59
CA PRO A 158 2.69 -11.43 11.57
C PRO A 158 2.05 -11.28 12.96
N VAL A 159 0.76 -10.95 13.00
CA VAL A 159 0.02 -10.79 14.26
C VAL A 159 0.15 -12.04 15.14
N GLY A 160 0.47 -11.86 16.42
CA GLY A 160 0.64 -12.96 17.37
C GLY A 160 2.01 -13.62 17.40
N THR A 161 2.98 -13.12 16.64
CA THR A 161 4.39 -13.54 16.77
C THR A 161 5.14 -12.64 17.76
N VAL A 162 5.82 -13.26 18.72
CA VAL A 162 6.68 -12.55 19.68
C VAL A 162 8.12 -12.65 19.16
N PRO A 163 8.85 -11.52 18.99
CA PRO A 163 10.25 -11.56 18.62
C PRO A 163 11.04 -12.41 19.61
N LEU A 164 11.74 -13.44 19.13
CA LEU A 164 12.64 -14.22 19.97
C LEU A 164 13.81 -13.33 20.35
N GLY A 165 13.80 -12.83 21.59
CA GLY A 165 14.89 -12.01 22.12
C GLY A 165 16.23 -12.74 22.00
N ARG A 166 17.20 -12.13 21.31
CA ARG A 166 18.56 -12.65 21.21
C ARG A 166 19.17 -12.65 22.60
N ARG A 167 19.35 -13.83 23.20
CA ARG A 167 20.11 -13.98 24.45
C ARG A 167 21.57 -13.73 24.14
N THR A 168 22.10 -12.59 24.56
CA THR A 168 23.54 -12.39 24.66
C THR A 168 24.05 -13.32 25.75
N VAL A 169 24.89 -14.29 25.35
CA VAL A 169 25.66 -15.14 26.27
C VAL A 169 26.99 -14.46 26.55
#